data_AF-A0A662IGH6-F1
#
_entry.id   AF-A0A662IGH6-F1
#
_cell.length_a   1.000
_cell.length_b   1.000
_cell.length_c   1.000
_cell.angle_alpha   90.00
_cell.angle_beta   90.00
_cell.angle_gamma   90.00
#
_symmetry.space_group_name_H-M   'P 1'
#
loop_
_entity.id
_entity.type
_entity.pdbx_description
1 polymer ?
#
loop_
_entity_poly.entity_id
_entity_poly.type
_entity_poly.pdbx_seq_one_letter_code
_entity_poly.pdbx_strand_id
1 'polypeptide(L)'
;LLSFSAGGPIEPRGYTPEEFLKMIEEAYGAILDAIAYGIVLYDRDFIKKAKELFRKTVRTLELKRLIDGWKSEKYFRKFKNTF
;
A
#
# COMPACT_ATOMS: atom_id res chain seq x y z
N LEU A 1 21.50 2.57 -12.71
CA LEU A 1 20.57 3.33 -11.85
C LEU A 1 19.98 4.47 -12.67
N LEU A 2 18.65 4.61 -12.69
CA LEU A 2 17.99 5.75 -13.33
C LEU A 2 18.25 7.01 -12.49
N SER A 3 19.01 7.96 -13.01
CA SER A 3 19.24 9.26 -12.35
C SER A 3 18.23 10.29 -12.86
N PHE A 4 17.19 10.57 -12.07
CA PHE A 4 16.46 11.84 -12.21
C PHE A 4 17.12 12.86 -11.29
N SER A 5 17.58 13.97 -11.86
CA SER A 5 18.53 14.93 -11.29
C SER A 5 17.96 15.87 -10.22
N ALA A 6 17.14 15.37 -9.28
CA ALA A 6 16.46 16.25 -8.31
C ALA A 6 16.14 15.64 -6.92
N GLY A 7 16.91 14.69 -6.35
CA GLY A 7 16.64 14.32 -4.94
C GLY A 7 17.32 13.12 -4.29
N GLY A 8 18.08 12.30 -5.01
CA GLY A 8 18.76 11.12 -4.45
C GLY A 8 18.60 9.87 -5.32
N PRO A 9 19.23 8.74 -4.96
CA PRO A 9 19.10 7.50 -5.72
C PRO A 9 17.66 6.97 -5.62
N ILE A 10 17.02 6.76 -6.77
CA ILE A 10 15.73 6.07 -6.86
C ILE A 10 16.00 4.57 -6.82
N GLU A 11 15.37 3.87 -5.88
CA GLU A 11 15.35 2.42 -5.83
C GLU A 11 14.06 1.89 -6.48
N PRO A 12 14.10 1.43 -7.75
CA PRO A 12 12.92 0.85 -8.37
C PRO A 12 12.61 -0.50 -7.73
N ARG A 13 11.34 -0.71 -7.37
CA ARG A 13 10.83 -2.00 -6.90
C ARG A 13 9.85 -2.56 -7.92
N GLY A 14 10.21 -3.70 -8.51
CA GLY A 14 9.38 -4.40 -9.48
C GLY A 14 8.52 -5.46 -8.80
N TYR A 15 7.26 -5.52 -9.20
CA TYR A 15 6.30 -6.55 -8.76
C TYR A 15 5.45 -6.95 -9.97
N THR A 16 5.04 -8.21 -10.00
CA THR A 16 3.95 -8.64 -10.89
C THR A 16 2.62 -8.03 -10.42
N PRO A 17 1.60 -7.93 -11.31
CA PRO A 17 0.27 -7.49 -10.92
C PRO A 17 -0.30 -8.29 -9.75
N GLU A 18 -0.10 -9.61 -9.75
CA GLU A 18 -0.61 -10.54 -8.74
C GLU A 18 0.06 -10.31 -7.38
N GLU A 19 1.39 -10.18 -7.37
CA GLU A 19 2.14 -9.87 -6.14
C GLU A 19 1.71 -8.52 -5.55
N PHE A 20 1.60 -7.49 -6.38
CA PHE A 20 1.22 -6.16 -5.91
C PHE A 20 -0.18 -6.16 -5.28
N LEU A 21 -1.14 -6.84 -5.90
CA LEU A 21 -2.49 -6.98 -5.37
C LEU A 21 -2.51 -7.76 -4.05
N LYS A 22 -1.75 -8.87 -3.97
CA LYS A 22 -1.60 -9.64 -2.73
C LYS A 22 -1.01 -8.80 -1.60
N MET A 23 0.01 -8.00 -1.88
CA MET A 23 0.62 -7.12 -0.89
C MET A 23 -0.33 -6.00 -0.41
N ILE A 24 -1.28 -5.57 -1.23
CA ILE A 24 -2.38 -4.69 -0.77
C ILE A 24 -3.23 -5.43 0.26
N GLU A 25 -3.68 -6.65 -0.04
CA GLU A 25 -4.54 -7.44 0.87
C GLU A 25 -3.86 -7.75 2.20
N GLU A 26 -2.55 -8.03 2.16
CA GLU A 26 -1.72 -8.27 3.33
C GLU A 26 -1.27 -6.97 4.04
N ALA A 27 -1.72 -5.80 3.55
CA ALA A 27 -1.47 -4.48 4.13
C ALA A 27 0.01 -4.10 4.28
N TYR A 28 0.83 -4.38 3.26
CA TYR A 28 2.25 -4.01 3.25
C TYR A 28 2.41 -2.50 3.18
N GLY A 29 3.03 -1.89 4.21
CA GLY A 29 3.08 -0.44 4.38
C GLY A 29 3.59 0.34 3.15
N ALA A 30 4.68 -0.12 2.53
CA ALA A 30 5.23 0.53 1.33
C ALA A 30 4.27 0.51 0.12
N ILE A 31 3.49 -0.57 -0.03
CA ILE A 31 2.51 -0.71 -1.12
C ILE A 31 1.26 0.12 -0.84
N LEU A 32 0.82 0.16 0.43
CA LEU A 32 -0.25 1.05 0.86
C LEU A 32 0.11 2.52 0.64
N ASP A 33 1.37 2.90 0.90
CA ASP A 33 1.85 4.26 0.64
C ASP A 33 1.93 4.56 -0.85
N ALA A 34 2.45 3.62 -1.64
CA ALA A 34 2.52 3.76 -3.09
C ALA A 34 1.13 3.97 -3.72
N ILE A 35 0.10 3.24 -3.29
CA ILE A 35 -1.24 3.37 -3.87
C ILE A 35 -2.01 4.58 -3.33
N ALA A 36 -1.75 5.00 -2.08
CA ALA A 36 -2.43 6.13 -1.44
C ALA A 36 -1.84 7.48 -1.87
N TYR A 37 -0.52 7.57 -2.00
CA TYR A 37 0.22 8.83 -2.17
C TYR A 37 1.10 8.87 -3.42
N GLY A 38 1.35 7.72 -4.06
CA GLY A 38 2.19 7.64 -5.25
C GLY A 38 1.58 8.34 -6.46
N ILE A 39 2.47 8.78 -7.35
CA ILE A 39 2.12 9.36 -8.64
C ILE A 39 2.16 8.25 -9.69
N VAL A 40 1.08 8.11 -10.47
CA VAL A 40 1.01 7.15 -11.57
C VAL A 40 1.74 7.73 -12.77
N LEU A 41 2.84 7.11 -13.18
CA LEU A 41 3.61 7.53 -14.35
C LEU A 41 3.09 6.87 -15.64
N TYR A 42 2.57 5.65 -15.55
CA TYR A 42 2.04 4.86 -16.65
C TYR A 42 1.05 3.82 -16.12
N ASP A 43 -0.05 3.57 -16.83
CA ASP A 43 -1.04 2.55 -16.47
C ASP A 43 -1.69 1.94 -17.72
N ARG A 44 -2.04 0.66 -17.62
CA ARG A 44 -2.88 -0.09 -18.59
C ARG A 44 -4.04 -0.72 -17.83
N ASP A 45 -4.89 0.13 -17.24
CA ASP A 45 -6.07 -0.22 -16.43
C ASP A 45 -5.81 -0.99 -15.13
N PHE A 46 -4.56 -1.14 -14.70
CA PHE A 46 -4.19 -1.85 -13.47
C PHE A 46 -4.51 -1.01 -12.22
N ILE A 47 -4.23 0.29 -12.25
CA ILE A 47 -4.35 1.15 -11.07
C ILE A 47 -5.80 1.25 -10.59
N LYS A 48 -6.79 1.20 -11.49
CA LYS A 48 -8.21 1.17 -11.11
C LYS A 48 -8.51 -0.02 -10.19
N LYS A 49 -8.09 -1.23 -10.60
CA LYS A 49 -8.26 -2.47 -9.81
C LYS A 49 -7.50 -2.39 -8.49
N ALA A 50 -6.27 -1.89 -8.50
CA ALA A 50 -5.47 -1.74 -7.28
C ALA A 50 -6.10 -0.75 -6.28
N LYS A 51 -6.64 0.39 -6.75
CA LYS A 51 -7.34 1.37 -5.90
C LYS A 51 -8.64 0.83 -5.33
N GLU A 52 -9.39 0.04 -6.09
CA GLU A 52 -10.58 -0.66 -5.59
C GLU A 52 -10.23 -1.64 -4.48
N LEU A 53 -9.20 -2.47 -4.69
CA LEU A 53 -8.71 -3.42 -3.69
C LEU A 53 -8.17 -2.73 -2.44
N PHE A 54 -7.43 -1.63 -2.61
CA PHE A 54 -6.94 -0.81 -1.51
C PHE A 54 -8.11 -0.28 -0.65
N ARG A 55 -9.12 0.34 -1.26
CA ARG A 55 -10.30 0.84 -0.54
C ARG A 55 -11.05 -0.27 0.19
N LYS A 56 -11.17 -1.45 -0.42
CA LYS A 56 -11.76 -2.63 0.22
C LYS A 56 -10.94 -3.03 1.43
N THR A 57 -9.62 -3.16 1.29
CA THR A 57 -8.71 -3.56 2.37
C THR A 57 -8.73 -2.58 3.53
N VAL A 58 -8.65 -1.26 3.26
CA VAL A 58 -8.74 -0.20 4.28
C VAL A 58 -10.02 -0.33 5.10
N ARG A 59 -11.16 -0.59 4.45
CA ARG A 59 -12.43 -0.81 5.16
C ARG A 59 -12.44 -2.12 5.94
N THR A 60 -12.03 -3.23 5.31
CA THR A 60 -12.09 -4.59 5.90
C THR A 60 -11.17 -4.76 7.11
N LEU A 61 -10.00 -4.11 7.09
CA LEU A 61 -9.02 -4.16 8.16
C LEU A 61 -9.10 -2.94 9.09
N GLU A 62 -9.99 -2.00 8.82
CA GLU A 62 -10.11 -0.73 9.53
C GLU A 62 -8.75 -0.03 9.66
N LEU A 63 -8.06 0.11 8.52
CA LEU A 63 -6.75 0.72 8.47
C LEU A 63 -6.86 2.22 8.73
N LYS A 64 -6.01 2.73 9.63
CA LYS A 64 -5.82 4.15 9.90
C LYS A 64 -4.38 4.53 9.60
N ARG A 65 -4.22 5.67 8.91
CA ARG A 65 -2.90 6.26 8.69
C ARG A 65 -2.37 6.81 10.01
N LEU A 66 -1.12 6.48 10.31
CA LEU A 66 -0.30 7.08 11.36
C LEU A 66 0.79 7.95 10.72
N ILE A 67 1.58 8.65 11.54
CA ILE A 67 2.70 9.45 11.04
C ILE A 67 3.73 8.56 10.31
N ASP A 68 3.99 7.38 10.86
CA ASP A 68 5.06 6.45 10.48
C ASP A 68 4.56 5.15 9.83
N GLY A 69 3.27 5.04 9.52
CA GLY A 69 2.74 3.86 8.84
C GLY A 69 1.23 3.72 8.90
N TRP A 70 0.77 2.47 9.01
CA TRP A 70 -0.65 2.11 9.03
C TRP A 70 -0.96 1.22 10.22
N LYS A 71 -2.08 1.48 10.88
CA LYS A 71 -2.60 0.67 12.00
C LYS A 71 -3.92 0.02 11.61
N SER A 72 -4.07 -1.27 11.86
CA SER A 72 -5.38 -1.95 11.80
C SER A 72 -6.08 -1.87 13.16
N GLU A 73 -7.19 -1.14 13.23
CA GLU A 73 -8.00 -1.11 14.46
C GLU A 73 -8.68 -2.45 14.74
N LYS A 74 -9.08 -3.17 13.68
CA LYS A 74 -9.66 -4.52 13.78
C LYS A 74 -8.73 -5.48 14.50
N TYR A 75 -7.47 -5.58 14.08
CA TYR A 75 -6.51 -6.46 14.73
C TYR A 75 -6.12 -5.94 16.11
N PHE A 76 -5.94 -4.63 16.28
CA PHE A 76 -5.66 -4.04 17.59
C PHE A 76 -6.71 -4.43 18.65
N ARG A 77 -8.01 -4.35 18.32
CA ARG A 77 -9.08 -4.80 19.22
C ARG A 77 -9.05 -6.31 19.46
N LYS A 78 -8.81 -7.11 18.42
CA LYS A 78 -8.70 -8.57 18.55
C LYS A 78 -7.60 -8.96 19.53
N PHE A 79 -6.41 -8.38 19.41
CA PHE A 79 -5.29 -8.63 20.32
C PHE A 79 -5.59 -8.18 21.75
N LYS A 80 -6.20 -7.00 21.94
CA LYS A 80 -6.59 -6.50 23.27
C LYS A 80 -7.59 -7.42 23.99
N ASN A 81 -8.48 -8.10 23.27
CA ASN A 81 -9.47 -9.01 23.86
C ASN A 81 -8.93 -10.44 24.06
N THR A 82 -7.69 -10.71 23.67
CA THR A 82 -7.05 -12.04 23.78
C THR A 82 -6.22 -12.18 25.07
N PHE A 83 -5.95 -11.07 25.75
CA PHE A 83 -5.24 -10.97 27.04
C PHE A 83 -6.07 -10.16 28.03
#